data_AF-M2AIE7-F1
#
_entry.id   AF-M2AIE7-F1
#
_cell.length_a   1.000
_cell.length_b   1.000
_cell.length_c   1.000
_cell.angle_alpha   90.00
_cell.angle_beta   90.00
_cell.angle_gamma   90.00
#
_symmetry.space_group_name_H-M   'P 1'
#
loop_
_entity.id
_entity.type
_entity.pdbx_description
1 polymer ?
#
loop_
_entity_poly.entity_id
_entity_poly.type
_entity_poly.pdbx_seq_one_letter_code
_entity_poly.pdbx_strand_id
1 'polypeptide(L)'
;MAVVSTVLFTILVSGIELTRVTMLRHSADHAAYIGARRGIITGATTSNVEDVVQGHMDAIGIRNATVTVIPEEITEATTQVEVEVGIPLAMNTWISPELFGKNLKGRARLLTERAAMVMSQSMPTPPPPPPPPPPEPEPEPEPEPEPNPEPEPEPNPTPEPAPEPEPEPEPEPPPPPPPPLL
;
A
#
# COMPACT_ATOMS: atom_id res chain seq x y z
N MET A 1 -14.74 38.67 57.11
CA MET A 1 -15.70 38.60 55.98
C MET A 1 -15.13 39.14 54.67
N ALA A 2 -14.40 40.27 54.64
CA ALA A 2 -13.85 40.85 53.40
C ALA A 2 -12.90 39.91 52.61
N VAL A 3 -11.92 39.28 53.27
CA VAL A 3 -10.93 38.40 52.60
C VAL A 3 -11.58 37.19 51.93
N VAL A 4 -12.56 36.56 52.61
CA VAL A 4 -13.28 35.39 52.06
C VAL A 4 -14.07 35.78 50.82
N SER A 5 -14.71 36.96 50.84
CA SER A 5 -15.44 37.48 49.68
C SER A 5 -14.48 37.78 48.52
N THR A 6 -13.35 38.44 48.76
CA THR A 6 -12.35 38.72 47.73
C THR A 6 -11.82 37.44 47.09
N VAL A 7 -11.45 36.43 47.88
CA VAL A 7 -10.95 35.15 47.37
C VAL A 7 -12.03 34.43 46.55
N LEU A 8 -13.27 34.39 47.02
CA LEU A 8 -14.39 33.79 46.31
C LEU A 8 -14.61 34.46 44.95
N PHE A 9 -14.65 35.80 44.91
CA PHE A 9 -14.83 36.54 43.66
C PHE A 9 -13.68 36.30 42.69
N THR A 10 -12.43 36.28 43.15
CA THR A 10 -11.27 35.97 42.32
C THR A 10 -11.39 34.58 41.70
N ILE A 11 -11.78 33.56 42.46
CA ILE A 11 -11.95 32.19 41.96
C ILE A 11 -13.07 32.13 40.92
N LEU A 12 -14.22 32.75 41.19
CA LEU A 12 -15.36 32.74 40.27
C LEU A 12 -15.03 33.44 38.94
N VAL A 13 -14.45 34.63 39.02
CA VAL A 13 -14.06 35.42 37.84
C VAL A 13 -12.95 34.71 37.05
N SER A 14 -11.99 34.08 37.73
CA SER A 14 -10.96 33.25 37.08
C SER A 14 -11.56 32.03 36.37
N GLY A 15 -12.54 31.36 36.98
CA GLY A 15 -13.20 30.19 36.38
C GLY A 15 -14.03 30.54 35.14
N ILE A 16 -14.74 31.67 35.18
CA ILE A 16 -15.49 32.21 34.03
C ILE A 16 -14.50 32.57 32.90
N GLU A 17 -13.41 33.25 33.23
CA GLU A 17 -12.40 33.66 32.24
C GLU A 17 -11.70 32.46 31.61
N LEU A 18 -11.33 31.45 32.41
CA LEU A 18 -10.71 30.23 31.88
C LEU A 18 -11.65 29.51 30.91
N THR A 19 -12.94 29.45 31.25
CA THR A 19 -13.96 28.90 30.36
C THR A 19 -14.05 29.70 29.06
N ARG A 20 -14.02 31.04 29.15
CA ARG A 20 -14.03 31.92 27.98
C ARG A 20 -12.82 31.70 27.08
N VAL A 21 -11.61 31.65 27.65
CA VAL A 21 -10.37 31.43 26.89
C VAL A 21 -10.37 30.06 26.20
N THR A 22 -10.82 29.00 26.87
CA THR A 22 -10.95 27.67 26.26
C THR A 22 -11.97 27.67 25.12
N MET A 23 -13.10 28.36 25.27
CA MET A 23 -14.08 28.52 24.19
C MET A 23 -13.49 29.26 22.98
N LEU A 24 -12.73 30.34 23.21
CA LEU A 24 -12.04 31.05 22.14
C LEU A 24 -11.03 30.14 21.43
N ARG A 25 -10.33 29.28 22.17
CA ARG A 25 -9.41 28.28 21.59
C ARG A 25 -10.09 27.34 20.62
N HIS A 26 -11.16 26.69 21.08
CA HIS A 26 -11.92 25.79 20.24
C HIS A 26 -12.55 26.49 19.04
N SER A 27 -12.98 27.74 19.22
CA SER A 27 -13.50 28.56 18.12
C SER A 27 -12.44 28.83 17.07
N ALA A 28 -11.21 29.18 17.48
CA ALA A 28 -10.10 29.38 16.55
C ALA A 28 -9.71 28.09 15.80
N ASP A 29 -9.60 26.97 16.51
CA ASP A 29 -9.27 25.67 15.90
C ASP A 29 -10.36 25.22 14.93
N HIS A 30 -11.64 25.39 15.30
CA HIS A 30 -12.76 25.05 14.44
C HIS A 30 -12.83 25.96 13.20
N ALA A 31 -12.66 27.27 13.39
CA ALA A 31 -12.63 28.24 12.30
C ALA A 31 -11.48 27.94 11.32
N ALA A 32 -10.28 27.64 11.83
CA ALA A 32 -9.15 27.21 11.02
C ALA A 32 -9.49 25.94 10.22
N TYR A 33 -10.12 24.96 10.85
CA TYR A 33 -10.51 23.71 10.20
C TYR A 33 -11.52 23.92 9.06
N ILE A 34 -12.59 24.70 9.28
CA ILE A 34 -13.58 24.96 8.23
C ILE A 34 -12.96 25.78 7.08
N GLY A 35 -12.04 26.70 7.39
CA GLY A 35 -11.29 27.46 6.39
C GLY A 35 -10.40 26.57 5.54
N ALA A 36 -9.59 25.71 6.19
CA ALA A 36 -8.75 24.75 5.50
C ALA A 36 -9.59 23.81 4.63
N ARG A 37 -10.74 23.35 5.13
CA ARG A 37 -11.68 22.51 4.37
C ARG A 37 -12.23 23.23 3.15
N ARG A 38 -12.47 24.54 3.22
CA ARG A 38 -12.90 25.34 2.07
C ARG A 38 -11.78 25.52 1.04
N GLY A 39 -10.54 25.63 1.51
CA GLY A 39 -9.35 25.89 0.70
C GLY A 39 -8.81 24.68 -0.08
N ILE A 40 -9.12 23.45 0.36
CA ILE A 40 -8.65 22.24 -0.33
C ILE A 40 -9.49 21.82 -1.55
N ILE A 41 -10.62 22.50 -1.79
CA ILE A 41 -11.54 22.20 -2.90
C ILE A 41 -11.00 22.82 -4.20
N THR A 42 -11.31 22.21 -5.34
CA THR A 42 -11.01 22.76 -6.67
C THR A 42 -11.55 24.18 -6.86
N GLY A 43 -10.73 25.05 -7.44
CA GLY A 43 -11.08 26.45 -7.69
C GLY A 43 -11.27 27.30 -6.43
N ALA A 44 -10.90 26.80 -5.24
CA ALA A 44 -10.87 27.62 -4.03
C ALA A 44 -9.78 28.71 -4.14
N THR A 45 -10.13 29.91 -3.68
CA THR A 45 -9.19 31.04 -3.55
C THR A 45 -8.98 31.37 -2.08
N THR A 46 -7.91 32.10 -1.77
CA THR A 46 -7.64 32.58 -0.40
C THR A 46 -8.75 33.50 0.11
N SER A 47 -9.27 34.39 -0.74
CA SER A 47 -10.44 35.21 -0.39
C SER A 47 -11.66 34.37 0.01
N ASN A 48 -11.95 33.27 -0.68
CA ASN A 48 -13.08 32.41 -0.26
C ASN A 48 -12.85 31.73 1.10
N VAL A 49 -11.60 31.43 1.44
CA VAL A 49 -11.25 30.89 2.76
C VAL A 49 -11.43 31.97 3.82
N GLU A 50 -10.91 33.17 3.58
CA GLU A 50 -11.02 34.33 4.46
C GLU A 50 -12.48 34.69 4.74
N ASP A 51 -13.33 34.77 3.71
CA ASP A 51 -14.75 35.08 3.84
C ASP A 51 -15.49 34.07 4.73
N VAL A 52 -15.21 32.78 4.54
CA VAL A 52 -15.85 31.70 5.33
C VAL A 52 -15.40 31.75 6.79
N VAL A 53 -14.11 31.96 7.03
CA VAL A 53 -13.56 32.04 8.39
C VAL A 53 -14.09 33.30 9.08
N GLN A 54 -14.04 34.46 8.41
CA GLN A 54 -14.50 35.72 8.96
C GLN A 54 -16.00 35.68 9.25
N GLY A 55 -16.81 35.19 8.31
CA GLY A 55 -18.25 35.03 8.51
C GLY A 55 -18.59 34.10 9.68
N HIS A 56 -17.82 33.03 9.88
CA HIS A 56 -17.98 32.17 11.05
C HIS A 56 -17.62 32.88 12.35
N MET A 57 -16.50 33.61 12.39
CA MET A 57 -16.05 34.35 13.57
C MET A 57 -17.01 35.46 13.96
N ASP A 58 -17.53 36.19 12.98
CA ASP A 58 -18.51 37.25 13.20
C ASP A 58 -19.83 36.68 13.74
N ALA A 59 -20.27 35.52 13.22
CA ALA A 59 -21.50 34.87 13.66
C ALA A 59 -21.45 34.42 15.13
N ILE A 60 -20.28 34.04 15.64
CA ILE A 60 -20.08 33.68 17.05
C ILE A 60 -19.63 34.87 17.92
N GLY A 61 -19.58 36.07 17.35
CA GLY A 61 -19.33 37.32 18.06
C GLY A 61 -17.87 37.54 18.47
N ILE A 62 -16.91 36.91 17.76
CA ILE A 62 -15.48 37.14 17.99
C ILE A 62 -15.05 38.41 17.26
N ARG A 63 -14.31 39.28 17.95
CA ARG A 63 -13.91 40.60 17.46
C ARG A 63 -12.45 40.59 16.99
N ASN A 64 -12.19 41.26 15.88
CA ASN A 64 -10.85 41.44 15.30
C ASN A 64 -10.07 40.13 15.14
N ALA A 65 -10.75 39.05 14.71
CA ALA A 65 -10.05 37.84 14.32
C ALA A 65 -9.16 38.14 13.10
N THR A 66 -7.99 37.53 13.05
CA THR A 66 -7.06 37.61 11.92
C THR A 66 -6.97 36.25 11.25
N VAL A 67 -7.11 36.20 9.94
CA VAL A 67 -7.01 34.96 9.16
C VAL A 67 -5.74 35.02 8.33
N THR A 68 -4.95 33.96 8.37
CA THR A 68 -3.74 33.80 7.55
C THR A 68 -3.83 32.48 6.82
N VAL A 69 -3.77 32.51 5.50
CA VAL A 69 -3.79 31.32 4.63
C VAL A 69 -2.39 31.08 4.08
N ILE A 70 -1.94 29.82 4.15
CA ILE A 70 -0.63 29.38 3.70
C ILE A 70 -0.84 28.19 2.74
N PRO A 71 -0.39 28.27 1.48
CA PRO A 71 0.28 29.41 0.84
C PRO A 71 -0.64 30.62 0.61
N GLU A 72 -0.05 31.80 0.41
CA GLU A 72 -0.76 33.08 0.17
C GLU A 72 -1.65 33.06 -1.08
N GLU A 73 -1.30 32.22 -2.06
CA GLU A 73 -2.12 31.96 -3.23
C GLU A 73 -2.42 30.46 -3.36
N ILE A 74 -3.71 30.12 -3.50
CA ILE A 74 -4.15 28.75 -3.77
C ILE A 74 -4.19 28.57 -5.28
N THR A 75 -3.32 27.70 -5.78
CA THR A 75 -3.21 27.37 -7.21
C THR A 75 -3.50 25.90 -7.44
N GLU A 76 -3.55 25.52 -8.71
CA GLU A 76 -3.70 24.12 -9.13
C GLU A 76 -2.54 23.22 -8.66
N ALA A 77 -1.35 23.79 -8.42
CA ALA A 77 -0.17 23.07 -7.93
C ALA A 77 -0.12 22.95 -6.39
N THR A 78 -1.02 23.63 -5.67
CA THR A 78 -1.01 23.63 -4.21
C THR A 78 -1.39 22.24 -3.67
N THR A 79 -0.48 21.60 -2.94
CA THR A 79 -0.67 20.25 -2.37
C THR A 79 -1.21 20.26 -0.94
N GLN A 80 -1.01 21.36 -0.22
CA GLN A 80 -1.46 21.53 1.15
C GLN A 80 -1.93 22.96 1.38
N VAL A 81 -2.96 23.10 2.21
CA VAL A 81 -3.47 24.39 2.66
C VAL A 81 -3.46 24.38 4.18
N GLU A 82 -2.77 25.35 4.76
CA GLU A 82 -2.77 25.64 6.20
C GLU A 82 -3.50 26.96 6.42
N VAL A 83 -4.42 26.97 7.38
CA VAL A 83 -5.13 28.17 7.81
C VAL A 83 -4.82 28.39 9.27
N GLU A 84 -4.31 29.58 9.59
CA GLU A 84 -4.13 30.07 10.95
C GLU A 84 -5.16 31.14 11.24
N VAL A 85 -5.84 31.01 12.39
CA VAL A 85 -6.78 32.02 12.87
C VAL A 85 -6.32 32.55 14.21
N GLY A 86 -6.04 33.85 14.25
CA GLY A 86 -5.67 34.59 15.44
C GLY A 86 -6.88 35.28 16.06
N ILE A 87 -7.00 35.21 17.39
CA ILE A 87 -8.00 35.95 18.17
C ILE A 87 -7.26 36.82 19.19
N PRO A 88 -7.37 38.15 19.13
CA PRO A 88 -6.78 39.02 20.14
C PRO A 88 -7.56 38.91 21.45
N LEU A 89 -6.88 38.57 22.55
CA LEU A 89 -7.56 38.38 23.83
C LEU A 89 -8.09 39.71 24.40
N ALA A 90 -7.38 40.82 24.17
CA ALA A 90 -7.75 42.15 24.66
C ALA A 90 -9.18 42.62 24.29
N MET A 91 -9.76 42.08 23.22
CA MET A 91 -11.10 42.45 22.74
C MET A 91 -12.15 41.35 22.95
N ASN A 92 -11.73 40.18 23.43
CA ASN A 92 -12.55 38.97 23.49
C ASN A 92 -12.60 38.32 24.89
N THR A 93 -11.84 38.85 25.84
CA THR A 93 -11.77 38.40 27.25
C THR A 93 -12.04 39.57 28.21
N TRP A 94 -12.36 39.26 29.48
CA TRP A 94 -12.74 40.28 30.47
C TRP A 94 -11.61 40.65 31.44
N ILE A 95 -10.62 39.79 31.60
CA ILE A 95 -9.47 39.96 32.49
C ILE A 95 -8.21 40.21 31.66
N SER A 96 -7.17 40.74 32.31
CA SER A 96 -5.89 41.11 31.70
C SER A 96 -5.35 40.03 30.75
N PRO A 97 -5.17 40.38 29.46
CA PRO A 97 -4.55 39.50 28.45
C PRO A 97 -3.14 39.04 28.81
N GLU A 98 -2.43 39.77 29.68
CA GLU A 98 -1.03 39.49 29.97
C GLU A 98 -0.81 38.12 30.66
N LEU A 99 -1.83 37.58 31.34
CA LEU A 99 -1.74 36.27 31.99
C LEU A 99 -1.85 35.10 31.01
N PHE A 100 -2.56 35.28 29.89
CA PHE A 100 -2.89 34.22 28.93
C PHE A 100 -2.27 34.44 27.54
N GLY A 101 -1.50 35.53 27.38
CA GLY A 101 -0.91 35.94 26.12
C GLY A 101 -1.74 36.97 25.36
N LYS A 102 -1.13 37.68 24.41
CA LYS A 102 -1.82 38.77 23.68
C LYS A 102 -2.83 38.24 22.66
N ASN A 103 -2.48 37.15 21.98
CA ASN A 103 -3.25 36.55 20.91
C ASN A 103 -3.35 35.04 21.11
N LEU A 104 -4.54 34.50 20.94
CA LEU A 104 -4.79 33.08 20.82
C LEU A 104 -4.73 32.68 19.34
N LYS A 105 -4.18 31.52 19.03
CA LYS A 105 -4.08 31.02 17.66
C LYS A 105 -4.64 29.61 17.55
N GLY A 106 -5.49 29.38 16.55
CA GLY A 106 -5.90 28.07 16.09
C GLY A 106 -5.34 27.80 14.70
N ARG A 107 -5.03 26.54 14.41
CA ARG A 107 -4.43 26.15 13.11
C ARG A 107 -4.99 24.83 12.62
N ALA A 108 -5.20 24.74 11.31
CA ALA A 108 -5.53 23.50 10.65
C ALA A 108 -4.81 23.41 9.32
N ARG A 109 -4.20 22.26 9.06
CA ARG A 109 -3.54 21.95 7.79
C ARG A 109 -4.16 20.72 7.17
N LEU A 110 -4.60 20.84 5.92
CA LEU A 110 -5.21 19.77 5.15
C LEU A 110 -4.49 19.61 3.81
N LEU A 111 -4.48 18.37 3.31
CA LEU A 111 -3.99 18.07 1.96
C LEU A 111 -5.09 18.34 0.94
N THR A 112 -4.71 18.86 -0.23
CA THR A 112 -5.63 19.03 -1.35
C THR A 112 -5.88 17.68 -2.03
N GLU A 113 -6.98 17.56 -2.76
CA GLU A 113 -7.26 16.36 -3.59
C GLU A 113 -6.15 16.07 -4.62
N ARG A 114 -5.42 17.11 -5.03
CA ARG A 114 -4.31 17.04 -6.01
C ARG A 114 -3.00 16.56 -5.40
N ALA A 115 -2.89 16.54 -4.07
CA ALA A 115 -1.67 16.11 -3.37
C ALA A 115 -1.25 14.69 -3.76
N ALA A 116 -2.21 13.77 -3.90
CA ALA A 116 -1.94 12.40 -4.31
C ALA A 116 -1.34 12.31 -5.72
N MET A 117 -1.81 13.14 -6.65
CA MET A 117 -1.31 13.18 -8.03
C MET A 117 0.13 13.70 -8.08
N VAL A 118 0.43 14.78 -7.36
CA VAL A 118 1.78 15.34 -7.27
C VAL A 118 2.75 14.36 -6.58
N MET A 119 2.31 13.70 -5.51
CA MET A 119 3.11 12.66 -4.84
C MET A 119 3.42 11.49 -5.78
N SER A 120 2.44 11.04 -6.57
CA SER A 120 2.66 9.95 -7.54
C SER A 120 3.67 10.30 -8.62
N GLN A 121 3.72 11.56 -9.08
CA GLN A 121 4.69 12.01 -10.07
C GLN A 121 6.12 12.08 -9.52
N SER A 122 6.27 12.23 -8.19
CA SER A 122 7.56 12.26 -7.52
C SER A 122 8.13 10.89 -7.16
N MET A 123 7.41 9.79 -7.46
CA MET A 123 7.92 8.44 -7.20
C MET A 123 9.05 8.10 -8.18
N PRO A 124 10.21 7.60 -7.70
CA PRO A 124 11.25 7.09 -8.58
C PRO A 124 10.69 5.99 -9.47
N THR A 125 10.95 6.07 -10.78
CA THR A 125 10.63 4.96 -11.69
C THR A 125 11.38 3.70 -11.23
N PRO A 126 10.73 2.52 -11.22
CA PRO A 126 11.42 1.28 -10.91
C PRO A 126 12.62 1.11 -11.87
N PRO A 127 13.75 0.58 -11.38
CA PRO A 127 14.87 0.28 -12.27
C PRO A 127 14.40 -0.69 -13.37
N PRO A 128 14.97 -0.57 -14.58
CA PRO A 128 14.66 -1.51 -15.65
C PRO A 128 14.91 -2.95 -15.17
N PRO A 129 14.09 -3.93 -15.59
CA PRO A 129 14.33 -5.33 -15.27
C PRO A 129 15.74 -5.74 -15.75
N PRO A 130 16.43 -6.64 -15.03
CA PRO A 130 17.71 -7.15 -15.50
C PRO A 130 17.53 -7.81 -16.88
N PRO A 131 18.55 -7.75 -17.75
CA PRO A 131 18.51 -8.46 -19.03
C PRO A 131 18.26 -9.95 -18.80
N PRO A 132 17.56 -10.64 -19.70
CA PRO A 132 17.38 -12.09 -19.60
C PRO A 132 18.76 -12.78 -19.53
N PRO A 133 18.88 -13.89 -18.80
CA PRO A 133 20.11 -14.67 -18.82
C PRO A 133 20.44 -15.08 -20.26
N PRO A 134 21.73 -15.16 -20.62
CA PRO A 134 22.11 -15.71 -21.92
C PRO A 134 21.50 -17.11 -22.08
N PRO A 135 21.12 -17.50 -23.31
CA PRO A 135 20.70 -18.87 -23.57
C PRO A 135 21.79 -19.83 -23.08
N GLU A 136 21.38 -20.90 -22.39
CA GLU A 136 22.30 -21.97 -22.03
C GLU A 136 22.97 -22.50 -23.31
N PRO A 137 24.27 -22.84 -23.27
CA PRO A 137 24.92 -23.52 -24.39
C PRO A 137 24.11 -24.76 -24.74
N GLU A 138 23.83 -24.97 -26.02
CA GLU A 138 23.25 -26.25 -26.46
C GLU A 138 24.15 -27.39 -25.95
N PRO A 139 23.58 -28.47 -25.40
CA PRO A 139 24.37 -29.63 -24.99
C PRO A 139 25.22 -30.09 -26.18
N GLU A 140 26.52 -30.32 -25.95
CA GLU A 140 27.39 -30.87 -26.98
C GLU A 140 26.75 -32.15 -27.54
N PRO A 141 26.77 -32.34 -28.88
CA PRO A 141 26.22 -33.55 -29.48
C PRO A 141 26.88 -34.77 -28.84
N GLU A 142 26.06 -35.71 -28.35
CA GLU A 142 26.56 -36.96 -27.80
C GLU A 142 27.49 -37.62 -28.82
N PRO A 143 28.65 -38.15 -28.39
CA PRO A 143 29.57 -38.83 -29.28
C PRO A 143 28.83 -39.96 -30.02
N GLU A 144 29.00 -40.02 -31.34
CA GLU A 144 28.40 -41.08 -32.15
C GLU A 144 28.77 -42.45 -31.55
N PRO A 145 27.79 -43.37 -31.40
CA PRO A 145 28.08 -44.69 -30.88
C PRO A 145 29.14 -45.37 -31.74
N GLU A 146 30.17 -45.92 -31.09
CA GLU A 146 31.24 -46.64 -31.78
C GLU A 146 30.63 -47.74 -32.66
N PRO A 147 31.15 -47.94 -33.89
CA PRO A 147 30.65 -48.96 -34.79
C PRO A 147 30.73 -50.34 -34.11
N ASN A 148 29.58 -51.01 -34.07
CA ASN A 148 29.45 -52.34 -33.49
C ASN A 148 30.46 -53.29 -34.18
N PRO A 149 31.25 -54.09 -33.44
CA PRO A 149 32.19 -55.02 -34.03
C PRO A 149 31.50 -55.93 -35.05
N GLU A 150 32.16 -56.14 -36.21
CA GLU A 150 31.66 -57.07 -37.23
C GLU A 150 31.48 -58.46 -36.61
N PRO A 151 30.37 -59.16 -36.90
CA PRO A 151 30.13 -60.51 -36.42
C PRO A 151 31.27 -61.45 -36.83
N GLU A 152 31.83 -62.21 -35.88
CA GLU A 152 32.80 -63.25 -36.19
C GLU A 152 32.18 -64.27 -37.16
N PRO A 153 32.94 -64.74 -38.17
CA PRO A 153 32.44 -65.68 -39.16
C PRO A 153 32.00 -66.99 -38.50
N GLU A 154 30.79 -67.44 -38.84
CA GLU A 154 30.21 -68.68 -38.30
C GLU A 154 31.13 -69.88 -38.56
N PRO A 155 31.29 -70.79 -37.58
CA PRO A 155 32.10 -71.98 -37.74
C PRO A 155 31.53 -72.90 -38.83
N ASN A 156 32.41 -73.39 -39.71
CA ASN A 156 32.06 -74.30 -40.80
C ASN A 156 31.32 -75.56 -40.27
N PRO A 157 30.23 -75.99 -40.91
CA PRO A 157 29.50 -77.18 -40.50
C PRO A 157 30.39 -78.43 -40.55
N THR A 158 30.40 -79.19 -39.46
CA THR A 158 31.03 -80.50 -39.37
C THR A 158 30.37 -81.49 -40.33
N PRO A 159 31.13 -82.36 -41.02
CA PRO A 159 30.58 -83.36 -41.95
C PRO A 159 29.55 -84.27 -41.27
N GLU A 160 28.43 -84.53 -41.95
CA GLU A 160 27.38 -85.43 -41.48
C GLU A 160 27.92 -86.87 -41.28
N PRO A 161 27.56 -87.55 -40.18
CA PRO A 161 27.91 -88.95 -39.98
C PRO A 161 27.21 -89.84 -41.03
N ALA A 162 27.94 -90.85 -41.51
CA ALA A 162 27.44 -91.81 -42.50
C ALA A 162 26.21 -92.59 -41.96
N PRO A 163 25.21 -92.90 -42.81
CA PRO A 163 24.02 -93.63 -42.40
C PRO A 163 24.35 -95.03 -41.88
N GLU A 164 23.76 -95.39 -40.75
CA GLU A 164 23.86 -96.73 -40.16
C GLU A 164 23.16 -97.79 -41.03
N PRO A 165 23.67 -99.03 -41.09
CA PRO A 165 23.06 -100.11 -41.87
C PRO A 165 21.67 -100.50 -41.35
N GLU A 166 20.75 -100.78 -42.26
CA GLU A 166 19.36 -101.16 -41.96
C GLU A 166 19.27 -102.49 -41.16
N PRO A 167 18.50 -102.54 -40.06
CA PRO A 167 18.26 -103.75 -39.29
C PRO A 167 17.31 -104.74 -40.00
N GLU A 168 17.59 -106.04 -39.83
CA GLU A 168 16.82 -107.16 -40.39
C GLU A 168 15.37 -107.24 -39.83
N PRO A 169 14.43 -107.82 -40.59
CA PRO A 169 13.01 -107.80 -40.26
C PRO A 169 12.65 -108.69 -39.06
N GLU A 170 11.84 -108.17 -38.14
CA GLU A 170 11.21 -108.95 -37.07
C GLU A 170 9.85 -109.54 -37.52
N PRO A 171 9.50 -110.75 -37.04
CA PRO A 171 8.27 -111.45 -37.40
C PRO A 171 7.01 -110.88 -36.71
N GLU A 172 5.86 -110.92 -37.38
CA GLU A 172 4.57 -110.50 -36.82
C GLU A 172 3.99 -111.55 -35.83
N PRO A 173 3.64 -111.16 -34.59
CA PRO A 173 2.94 -112.03 -33.64
C PRO A 173 1.42 -112.13 -33.90
N PRO A 174 0.79 -113.19 -33.37
CA PRO A 174 -0.54 -113.64 -33.76
C PRO A 174 -1.69 -112.72 -33.32
N PRO A 175 -2.84 -112.79 -34.02
CA PRO A 175 -4.03 -112.00 -33.73
C PRO A 175 -4.95 -112.73 -32.73
N PRO A 176 -6.17 -112.23 -32.46
CA PRO A 176 -6.53 -110.96 -31.84
C PRO A 176 -7.46 -111.21 -30.63
N PRO A 177 -7.53 -110.32 -29.63
CA PRO A 177 -8.62 -110.29 -28.68
C PRO A 177 -9.50 -109.05 -28.92
N PRO A 178 -10.80 -109.19 -29.21
CA PRO A 178 -11.63 -107.99 -29.20
C PRO A 178 -13.03 -108.21 -28.58
N PRO A 179 -13.78 -107.12 -28.35
CA PRO A 179 -13.36 -105.90 -27.67
C PRO A 179 -14.44 -105.38 -26.70
N PRO A 180 -14.13 -104.35 -25.88
CA PRO A 180 -15.00 -103.78 -24.86
C PRO A 180 -15.64 -102.45 -25.29
N LEU A 181 -16.62 -101.97 -24.51
CA LEU A 181 -17.13 -100.60 -24.38
C LEU A 181 -17.94 -100.60 -23.05
N LEU A 182 -17.84 -99.70 -22.06
CA LEU A 182 -17.46 -98.29 -21.92
C LEU A 182 -16.90 -98.06 -20.51
#